data_AF-A0A931MD94-F1
#
_entry.id   AF-A0A931MD94-F1
#
_cell.length_a   1.000
_cell.length_b   1.000
_cell.length_c   1.000
_cell.angle_alpha   90.00
_cell.angle_beta   90.00
_cell.angle_gamma   90.00
#
_symmetry.space_group_name_H-M   'P 1'
#
loop_
_entity.id
_entity.type
_entity.pdbx_description
1 polymer ?
#
loop_
_entity_poly.entity_id
_entity_poly.type
_entity_poly.pdbx_seq_one_letter_code
_entity_poly.pdbx_strand_id
1 'polypeptide(L)'
;MQIAQQILFIGFLAVAVWLFSKKVGEIRRNILLGKEENLTDNKNLRWKNLLLLAFGQKKMFKNPLVALMHFVIYAGFIIINIEVLEILLDGILGKHRLFADPLGGFYTFVLNFFEILAVGVLAVCIVFLVRRNIIKLKRFISHDLDGWPRTDANGILITEIVLMSLFLLLNASDRALQLNGQQHYHDTGNFIISGWVAPYLQSINNNSLAGIERASWWLHIAGILAFLNYLPYSKHLHILLAFPNAYYARLEPFGKMKNMPEIQNEVLYAMQPELAPTYATPPAKFGAKDVMDLSWKSLLDAYSCTECGRCSAACPANQTGKLLSP
;
A
#
# COMPACT_ATOMS: atom_id res chain seq x y z
N MET A 1 -30.22 17.62 10.08
CA MET A 1 -28.74 17.53 10.10
C MET A 1 -28.20 16.30 9.37
N GLN A 2 -28.85 15.13 9.48
CA GLN A 2 -28.41 13.87 8.86
C GLN A 2 -28.25 13.95 7.33
N ILE A 3 -29.22 14.53 6.61
CA ILE A 3 -29.13 14.72 5.14
C ILE A 3 -27.94 15.60 4.74
N ALA A 4 -27.64 16.66 5.51
CA ALA A 4 -26.50 17.53 5.22
C ALA A 4 -25.17 16.79 5.41
N GLN A 5 -25.06 15.95 6.43
CA GLN A 5 -23.88 15.10 6.65
C GLN A 5 -23.70 14.07 5.54
N GLN A 6 -24.78 13.44 5.06
CA GLN A 6 -24.73 12.50 3.94
C GLN A 6 -24.32 13.18 2.63
N ILE A 7 -24.88 14.35 2.34
CA ILE A 7 -24.51 15.14 1.14
C ILE A 7 -23.02 15.51 1.20
N LEU A 8 -22.54 15.98 2.35
CA LEU A 8 -21.13 16.31 2.55
C LEU A 8 -20.25 15.07 2.39
N PHE A 9 -20.66 13.94 2.97
CA PHE A 9 -19.95 12.67 2.86
C PHE A 9 -19.83 12.19 1.40
N ILE A 10 -20.96 12.16 0.68
CA ILE A 10 -21.01 11.73 -0.72
C ILE A 10 -20.19 12.67 -1.60
N GLY A 11 -20.29 13.99 -1.40
CA GLY A 11 -19.48 14.97 -2.12
C GLY A 11 -17.99 14.75 -1.88
N PHE A 12 -17.59 14.57 -0.63
CA PHE A 12 -16.20 14.31 -0.26
C PHE A 12 -15.67 12.99 -0.83
N LEU A 13 -16.45 11.91 -0.74
CA LEU A 13 -16.14 10.61 -1.32
C LEU A 13 -16.00 10.69 -2.85
N ALA A 14 -16.93 11.35 -3.52
CA ALA A 14 -16.92 11.50 -4.98
C ALA A 14 -15.68 12.27 -5.46
N VAL A 15 -15.32 13.36 -4.79
CA VAL A 15 -14.11 14.14 -5.09
C VAL A 15 -12.86 13.29 -4.87
N ALA A 16 -12.77 12.59 -3.73
CA ALA A 16 -11.62 11.75 -3.41
C ALA A 16 -11.43 10.61 -4.43
N VAL A 17 -12.51 9.93 -4.82
CA VAL A 17 -12.47 8.85 -5.83
C VAL A 17 -12.10 9.41 -7.20
N TRP A 18 -12.68 10.53 -7.61
CA TRP A 18 -12.40 11.15 -8.90
C TRP A 18 -10.92 11.56 -9.05
N LEU A 19 -10.37 12.23 -8.04
CA LEU A 19 -8.95 12.63 -8.02
C LEU A 19 -8.02 11.41 -8.11
N PHE A 20 -8.31 10.38 -7.33
CA PHE A 20 -7.53 9.14 -7.34
C PHE A 20 -7.62 8.42 -8.69
N SER A 21 -8.82 8.25 -9.26
CA SER A 21 -9.02 7.61 -10.56
C SER A 21 -8.29 8.35 -11.68
N LYS A 22 -8.31 9.69 -11.68
CA LYS A 22 -7.55 10.51 -12.63
C LYS A 22 -6.04 10.20 -12.55
N LYS A 23 -5.49 10.16 -11.33
CA LYS A 23 -4.06 9.90 -11.12
C LYS A 23 -3.64 8.47 -11.46
N VAL A 24 -4.48 7.48 -11.16
CA VAL A 24 -4.27 6.10 -11.60
C VAL A 24 -4.26 6.02 -13.14
N GLY A 25 -5.15 6.76 -13.81
CA GLY A 25 -5.16 6.88 -15.27
C GLY A 25 -3.86 7.46 -15.83
N GLU A 26 -3.33 8.51 -15.20
CA GLU A 26 -2.03 9.11 -15.55
C GLU A 26 -0.87 8.13 -15.35
N ILE A 27 -0.82 7.41 -14.22
CA ILE A 27 0.21 6.38 -13.96
C ILE A 27 0.13 5.26 -15.00
N ARG A 28 -1.08 4.76 -15.29
CA ARG A 28 -1.28 3.73 -16.31
C ARG A 28 -0.79 4.21 -17.67
N ARG A 29 -1.15 5.44 -18.06
CA ARG A 29 -0.66 6.05 -19.30
C ARG A 29 0.87 6.07 -19.32
N ASN A 30 1.51 6.54 -18.26
CA ASN A 30 2.97 6.65 -18.18
C ASN A 30 3.66 5.28 -18.28
N ILE A 31 3.12 4.24 -17.62
CA ILE A 31 3.63 2.86 -17.73
C ILE A 31 3.55 2.37 -19.19
N LEU A 32 2.47 2.71 -19.89
CA LEU A 32 2.24 2.29 -21.28
C LEU A 32 3.00 3.12 -22.33
N LEU A 33 3.77 4.13 -21.91
CA LEU A 33 4.68 4.84 -22.81
C LEU A 33 5.95 4.02 -23.13
N GLY A 34 6.25 3.01 -22.32
CA GLY A 34 7.38 2.12 -22.55
C GLY A 34 7.16 1.19 -23.74
N LYS A 35 8.27 0.71 -24.31
CA LYS A 35 8.27 -0.24 -25.42
C LYS A 35 7.46 -1.50 -25.09
N GLU A 36 6.86 -2.08 -26.12
CA GLU A 36 6.13 -3.33 -26.00
C GLU A 36 7.05 -4.47 -25.53
N GLU A 37 6.59 -5.21 -24.53
CA GLU A 37 7.23 -6.44 -24.05
C GLU A 37 6.13 -7.48 -23.83
N ASN A 38 6.20 -8.61 -24.53
CA ASN A 38 5.21 -9.66 -24.39
C ASN A 38 5.48 -10.50 -23.12
N LEU A 39 4.55 -10.46 -22.18
CA LEU A 39 4.56 -11.22 -20.91
C LEU A 39 3.21 -11.92 -20.68
N THR A 40 2.57 -12.36 -21.76
CA THR A 40 1.22 -12.98 -21.72
C THR A 40 1.24 -14.51 -21.76
N ASP A 41 2.44 -15.10 -21.82
CA ASP A 41 2.70 -16.53 -21.80
C ASP A 41 2.41 -17.16 -20.42
N ASN A 42 2.27 -18.50 -20.39
CA ASN A 42 2.26 -19.29 -19.15
C ASN A 42 1.32 -18.75 -18.03
N LYS A 43 0.08 -18.38 -18.39
CA LYS A 43 -0.90 -17.73 -17.49
C LYS A 43 -1.06 -18.43 -16.14
N ASN A 44 -1.10 -19.78 -16.12
CA ASN A 44 -1.23 -20.56 -14.88
C ASN A 44 -0.05 -20.34 -13.93
N LEU A 45 1.18 -20.31 -14.46
CA LEU A 45 2.38 -20.07 -13.66
C LEU A 45 2.42 -18.63 -13.14
N ARG A 46 1.94 -17.66 -13.92
CA ARG A 46 1.84 -16.24 -13.51
C ARG A 46 0.82 -16.03 -12.41
N TRP A 47 -0.34 -16.65 -12.49
CA TRP A 47 -1.32 -16.66 -11.41
C TRP A 47 -0.77 -17.31 -10.14
N LYS A 48 -0.09 -18.46 -10.27
CA LYS A 48 0.61 -19.09 -9.16
C LYS A 48 1.66 -18.15 -8.54
N ASN A 49 2.41 -17.42 -9.35
CA ASN A 49 3.38 -16.42 -8.87
C ASN A 49 2.69 -15.27 -8.13
N LEU A 50 1.60 -14.71 -8.68
CA LEU A 50 0.83 -13.68 -7.99
C LEU A 50 0.35 -14.18 -6.63
N LEU A 51 -0.25 -15.37 -6.57
CA LEU A 51 -0.76 -15.92 -5.32
C LEU A 51 0.36 -16.16 -4.29
N LEU A 52 1.47 -16.76 -4.70
CA LEU A 52 2.60 -17.04 -3.81
C LEU A 52 3.37 -15.79 -3.37
N LEU A 53 3.47 -14.78 -4.23
CA LEU A 53 4.25 -13.57 -3.94
C LEU A 53 3.42 -12.50 -3.25
N ALA A 54 2.19 -12.24 -3.70
CA ALA A 54 1.33 -11.20 -3.15
C ALA A 54 0.65 -11.66 -1.85
N PHE A 55 -0.01 -12.83 -1.86
CA PHE A 55 -0.70 -13.34 -0.66
C PHE A 55 0.24 -14.16 0.23
N GLY A 56 1.08 -15.02 -0.37
CA GLY A 56 2.00 -15.87 0.38
C GLY A 56 3.24 -15.14 0.94
N GLN A 57 3.50 -13.89 0.53
CA GLN A 57 4.63 -13.06 1.01
C GLN A 57 6.00 -13.79 0.96
N LYS A 58 6.17 -14.77 0.05
CA LYS A 58 7.29 -15.74 0.06
C LYS A 58 8.68 -15.08 0.15
N LYS A 59 8.88 -13.92 -0.49
CA LYS A 59 10.16 -13.21 -0.49
C LYS A 59 10.51 -12.58 0.87
N MET A 60 9.52 -12.28 1.71
CA MET A 60 9.73 -11.60 2.99
C MET A 60 10.29 -12.55 4.06
N PHE A 61 9.91 -13.84 4.01
CA PHE A 61 10.33 -14.87 4.96
C PHE A 61 11.83 -15.17 4.99
N LYS A 62 12.64 -14.53 4.13
CA LYS A 62 14.11 -14.48 4.30
C LYS A 62 14.53 -13.86 5.64
N ASN A 63 13.69 -13.00 6.24
CA ASN A 63 13.85 -12.53 7.61
C ASN A 63 12.51 -12.73 8.34
N PRO A 64 12.35 -13.83 9.10
CA PRO A 64 11.06 -14.23 9.67
C PRO A 64 10.43 -13.16 10.57
N LEU A 65 11.23 -12.45 11.38
CA LEU A 65 10.74 -11.38 12.25
C LEU A 65 10.12 -10.24 11.43
N VAL A 66 10.84 -9.76 10.41
CA VAL A 66 10.35 -8.67 9.54
C VAL A 66 9.18 -9.13 8.69
N ALA A 67 9.16 -10.40 8.28
CA ALA A 67 8.05 -11.00 7.55
C ALA A 67 6.78 -11.04 8.39
N LEU A 68 6.86 -11.52 9.64
CA LEU A 68 5.72 -11.56 10.55
C LEU A 68 5.18 -10.14 10.81
N MET A 69 6.06 -9.19 11.10
CA MET A 69 5.66 -7.79 11.31
C MET A 69 4.95 -7.19 10.08
N HIS A 70 5.50 -7.38 8.87
CA HIS A 70 4.81 -6.91 7.66
C HIS A 70 3.53 -7.68 7.38
N PHE A 71 3.47 -8.98 7.69
CA PHE A 71 2.26 -9.78 7.53
C PHE A 71 1.13 -9.25 8.42
N VAL A 72 1.42 -8.82 9.65
CA VAL A 72 0.42 -8.18 10.52
C VAL A 72 -0.14 -6.90 9.88
N ILE A 73 0.73 -6.03 9.35
CA ILE A 73 0.28 -4.82 8.64
C ILE A 73 -0.53 -5.17 7.39
N TYR A 74 -0.04 -6.12 6.59
CA TYR A 74 -0.71 -6.56 5.36
C TYR A 74 -2.08 -7.19 5.63
N ALA A 75 -2.15 -8.11 6.60
CA ALA A 75 -3.38 -8.76 7.01
C ALA A 75 -4.36 -7.71 7.58
N GLY A 76 -3.87 -6.83 8.47
CA GLY A 76 -4.65 -5.71 9.00
C GLY A 76 -5.24 -4.86 7.88
N PHE A 77 -4.44 -4.43 6.91
CA PHE A 77 -4.91 -3.65 5.77
C PHE A 77 -5.98 -4.39 4.97
N ILE A 78 -5.74 -5.63 4.53
CA ILE A 78 -6.70 -6.38 3.70
C ILE A 78 -8.02 -6.63 4.44
N ILE A 79 -7.94 -6.98 5.72
CA ILE A 79 -9.10 -7.39 6.50
C ILE A 79 -9.94 -6.17 6.95
N ILE A 80 -9.29 -5.08 7.37
CA ILE A 80 -9.95 -3.83 7.80
C ILE A 80 -10.74 -3.17 6.65
N ASN A 81 -10.46 -3.50 5.38
CA ASN A 81 -11.29 -3.00 4.26
C ASN A 81 -12.77 -3.40 4.38
N ILE A 82 -13.08 -4.52 5.05
CA ILE A 82 -14.47 -4.92 5.34
C ILE A 82 -15.15 -3.91 6.28
N GLU A 83 -14.41 -3.39 7.26
CA GLU A 83 -14.90 -2.36 8.17
C GLU A 83 -15.00 -0.99 7.50
N VAL A 84 -14.01 -0.63 6.68
CA VAL A 84 -14.08 0.59 5.87
C VAL A 84 -15.32 0.58 4.97
N LEU A 85 -15.70 -0.60 4.45
CA LEU A 85 -16.95 -0.74 3.71
C LEU A 85 -18.18 -0.42 4.58
N GLU A 86 -18.23 -0.90 5.83
CA GLU A 86 -19.31 -0.53 6.77
C GLU A 86 -19.34 1.00 7.00
N ILE A 87 -18.19 1.61 7.32
CA ILE A 87 -18.06 3.06 7.55
C ILE A 87 -18.52 3.86 6.32
N LEU A 88 -18.16 3.41 5.11
CA LEU A 88 -18.60 4.05 3.86
C LEU A 88 -20.11 3.96 3.70
N LEU A 89 -20.71 2.80 3.93
CA LEU A 89 -22.15 2.58 3.79
C LEU A 89 -22.94 3.33 4.87
N ASP A 90 -22.45 3.36 6.10
CA ASP A 90 -23.00 4.18 7.19
C ASP A 90 -23.01 5.66 6.82
N GLY A 91 -21.92 6.16 6.22
CA GLY A 91 -21.82 7.54 5.74
C GLY A 91 -22.79 7.87 4.61
N ILE A 92 -22.98 6.96 3.65
CA ILE A 92 -23.90 7.14 2.52
C ILE A 92 -25.35 7.05 2.98
N LEU A 93 -25.69 6.00 3.75
CA LEU A 93 -27.06 5.69 4.16
C LEU A 93 -27.49 6.44 5.43
N GLY A 94 -26.56 7.13 6.09
CA GLY A 94 -26.82 7.83 7.35
C GLY A 94 -27.15 6.87 8.49
N LYS A 95 -26.63 5.64 8.44
CA LYS A 95 -26.83 4.61 9.46
C LYS A 95 -25.62 4.54 10.39
N HIS A 96 -25.77 3.78 11.46
CA HIS A 96 -24.72 3.54 12.44
C HIS A 96 -24.60 2.04 12.64
N ARG A 97 -23.43 1.47 12.33
CA ARG A 97 -23.13 0.03 12.39
C ARG A 97 -24.14 -0.81 11.60
N LEU A 98 -24.30 -0.50 10.32
CA LEU A 98 -25.26 -1.16 9.41
C LEU A 98 -25.23 -2.70 9.49
N PHE A 99 -24.06 -3.31 9.70
CA PHE A 99 -23.91 -4.76 9.70
C PHE A 99 -24.16 -5.42 11.07
N ALA A 100 -24.41 -4.64 12.13
CA ALA A 100 -24.67 -5.18 13.46
C ALA A 100 -25.92 -6.08 13.49
N ASP A 101 -27.08 -5.59 13.05
CA ASP A 101 -28.33 -6.36 13.10
C ASP A 101 -28.30 -7.61 12.19
N PRO A 102 -27.84 -7.55 10.93
CA PRO A 102 -27.84 -8.72 10.05
C PRO A 102 -26.85 -9.82 10.45
N LEU A 103 -25.73 -9.46 11.11
CA LEU A 103 -24.67 -10.41 11.46
C LEU A 103 -24.73 -10.86 12.94
N GLY A 104 -25.41 -10.14 13.81
CA GLY A 104 -25.59 -10.49 15.22
C GLY A 104 -24.24 -10.77 15.92
N GLY A 105 -24.13 -11.90 16.62
CA GLY A 105 -22.89 -12.25 17.34
C GLY A 105 -21.64 -12.42 16.46
N PHE A 106 -21.81 -12.70 15.16
CA PHE A 106 -20.68 -12.75 14.23
C PHE A 106 -20.07 -11.35 13.99
N TYR A 107 -20.89 -10.29 14.06
CA TYR A 107 -20.42 -8.91 14.00
C TYR A 107 -19.39 -8.61 15.09
N THR A 108 -19.74 -8.94 16.34
CA THR A 108 -18.87 -8.74 17.50
C THR A 108 -17.57 -9.53 17.39
N PHE A 109 -17.61 -10.76 16.85
CA PHE A 109 -16.40 -11.54 16.57
C PHE A 109 -15.49 -10.84 15.56
N VAL A 110 -16.06 -10.37 14.45
CA VAL A 110 -15.33 -9.69 13.38
C VAL A 110 -14.72 -8.37 13.87
N LEU A 111 -15.48 -7.55 14.60
CA LEU A 111 -14.97 -6.32 15.21
C LEU A 111 -13.82 -6.59 16.18
N ASN A 112 -13.98 -7.57 17.07
CA ASN A 112 -12.92 -7.95 18.01
C ASN A 112 -11.64 -8.39 17.30
N PHE A 113 -11.78 -9.07 16.18
CA PHE A 113 -10.64 -9.42 15.34
C PHE A 113 -9.99 -8.18 14.73
N PHE A 114 -10.77 -7.20 14.26
CA PHE A 114 -10.25 -5.92 13.78
C PHE A 114 -9.54 -5.12 14.87
N GLU A 115 -10.04 -5.10 16.10
CA GLU A 115 -9.39 -4.41 17.22
C GLU A 115 -8.02 -5.03 17.57
N ILE A 116 -7.95 -6.36 17.62
CA ILE A 116 -6.69 -7.07 17.86
C ILE A 116 -5.69 -6.76 16.74
N LEU A 117 -6.14 -6.78 15.48
CA LEU A 117 -5.31 -6.41 14.34
C LEU A 117 -4.87 -4.95 14.42
N ALA A 118 -5.75 -4.01 14.76
CA ALA A 118 -5.43 -2.58 14.88
C ALA A 118 -4.35 -2.32 15.92
N VAL A 119 -4.44 -2.96 17.10
CA VAL A 119 -3.38 -2.90 18.12
C VAL A 119 -2.08 -3.52 17.61
N GLY A 120 -2.17 -4.65 16.90
CA GLY A 120 -1.01 -5.29 16.26
C GLY A 120 -0.32 -4.38 15.23
N VAL A 121 -1.09 -3.73 14.36
CA VAL A 121 -0.60 -2.75 13.38
C VAL A 121 0.06 -1.58 14.09
N LEU A 122 -0.57 -1.01 15.12
CA LEU A 122 -0.02 0.09 15.91
C LEU A 122 1.33 -0.29 16.52
N ALA A 123 1.42 -1.45 17.17
CA ALA A 123 2.66 -1.95 17.76
C ALA A 123 3.77 -2.12 16.71
N VAL A 124 3.46 -2.71 15.55
CA VAL A 124 4.44 -2.90 14.47
C VAL A 124 4.88 -1.55 13.89
N CYS A 125 3.97 -0.60 13.70
CA CYS A 125 4.30 0.73 13.18
C CYS A 125 5.30 1.45 14.11
N ILE A 126 5.08 1.37 15.42
CA ILE A 126 6.02 1.89 16.42
C ILE A 126 7.38 1.22 16.29
N VAL A 127 7.43 -0.12 16.20
CA VAL A 127 8.70 -0.86 16.01
C VAL A 127 9.41 -0.43 14.72
N PHE A 128 8.67 -0.19 13.62
CA PHE A 128 9.27 0.27 12.36
C PHE A 128 9.79 1.70 12.45
N LEU A 129 9.08 2.60 13.14
CA LEU A 129 9.55 3.96 13.42
C LEU A 129 10.82 3.94 14.28
N VAL A 130 10.87 3.11 15.32
CA VAL A 130 12.07 2.93 16.17
C VAL A 130 13.24 2.39 15.36
N ARG A 131 13.01 1.35 14.54
CA ARG A 131 14.06 0.76 13.69
C ARG A 131 14.65 1.75 12.68
N ARG A 132 13.82 2.68 12.20
CA ARG A 132 14.22 3.69 11.21
C ARG A 132 14.92 4.89 11.85
N ASN A 133 14.36 5.44 12.91
CA ASN A 133 14.78 6.72 13.46
C ASN A 133 15.76 6.60 14.66
N ILE A 134 15.68 5.51 15.42
CA ILE A 134 16.51 5.27 16.61
C ILE A 134 17.66 4.32 16.29
N ILE A 135 17.36 3.11 15.81
CA ILE A 135 18.38 2.07 15.55
C ILE A 135 19.24 2.41 14.33
N LYS A 136 18.71 3.19 13.38
CA LYS A 136 19.46 3.71 12.21
C LYS A 136 20.22 2.63 11.43
N LEU A 137 19.49 1.62 10.94
CA LEU A 137 20.08 0.55 10.13
C LEU A 137 20.85 1.11 8.92
N LYS A 138 22.06 0.61 8.66
CA LYS A 138 22.96 1.06 7.57
C LYS A 138 22.24 1.25 6.21
N ARG A 139 21.34 0.33 5.86
CA ARG A 139 20.56 0.39 4.61
C ARG A 139 19.56 1.56 4.54
N PHE A 140 19.09 2.07 5.69
CA PHE A 140 18.12 3.16 5.75
C PHE A 140 18.75 4.55 5.93
N ILE A 141 20.05 4.58 6.28
CA ILE A 141 20.87 5.79 6.38
C ILE A 141 21.74 6.01 5.13
N SER A 142 21.50 5.28 4.05
CA SER A 142 22.19 5.50 2.78
C SER A 142 21.78 6.84 2.18
N HIS A 143 22.72 7.51 1.51
CA HIS A 143 22.50 8.79 0.86
C HIS A 143 21.33 8.74 -0.14
N ASP A 144 21.17 7.62 -0.85
CA ASP A 144 20.10 7.36 -1.82
C ASP A 144 18.67 7.53 -1.26
N LEU A 145 18.51 7.50 0.07
CA LEU A 145 17.23 7.60 0.76
C LEU A 145 17.07 8.89 1.57
N ASP A 146 18.02 9.83 1.45
CA ASP A 146 17.91 11.13 2.11
C ASP A 146 16.79 11.98 1.47
N GLY A 147 16.13 12.80 2.30
CA GLY A 147 15.00 13.63 1.88
C GLY A 147 13.68 12.86 1.82
N TRP A 148 12.97 12.99 0.68
CA TRP A 148 11.59 12.51 0.49
C TRP A 148 11.39 11.03 0.85
N PRO A 149 12.25 10.08 0.42
CA PRO A 149 12.06 8.67 0.74
C PRO A 149 12.04 8.37 2.24
N ARG A 150 12.77 9.14 3.05
CA ARG A 150 12.80 8.96 4.51
C ARG A 150 11.59 9.59 5.17
N THR A 151 11.24 10.82 4.79
CA THR A 151 10.10 11.54 5.38
C THR A 151 8.78 10.89 5.01
N ASP A 152 8.64 10.40 3.78
CA ASP A 152 7.44 9.69 3.31
C ASP A 152 7.19 8.42 4.12
N ALA A 153 8.23 7.61 4.39
CA ALA A 153 8.08 6.40 5.20
C ALA A 153 7.63 6.70 6.64
N ASN A 154 8.17 7.77 7.24
CA ASN A 154 7.75 8.21 8.57
C ASN A 154 6.31 8.73 8.53
N GLY A 155 5.95 9.53 7.53
CA GLY A 155 4.61 10.07 7.35
C GLY A 155 3.55 8.98 7.23
N ILE A 156 3.82 7.93 6.44
CA ILE A 156 2.92 6.77 6.32
C ILE A 156 2.72 6.08 7.68
N LEU A 157 3.81 5.74 8.38
CA LEU A 157 3.72 5.02 9.66
C LEU A 157 3.01 5.86 10.74
N ILE A 158 3.25 7.16 10.77
CA ILE A 158 2.55 8.09 11.67
C ILE A 158 1.07 8.17 11.31
N THR A 159 0.75 8.28 10.02
CA THR A 159 -0.64 8.31 9.53
C THR A 159 -1.37 7.02 9.92
N GLU A 160 -0.75 5.85 9.73
CA GLU A 160 -1.31 4.57 10.16
C GLU A 160 -1.56 4.52 11.68
N ILE A 161 -0.61 4.99 12.50
CA ILE A 161 -0.81 5.07 13.96
C ILE A 161 -1.99 5.97 14.32
N VAL A 162 -2.10 7.13 13.69
CA VAL A 162 -3.21 8.07 13.91
C VAL A 162 -4.54 7.44 13.51
N LEU A 163 -4.61 6.80 12.34
CA LEU A 163 -5.83 6.14 11.86
C LEU A 163 -6.26 4.98 12.78
N MET A 164 -5.33 4.10 13.18
CA MET A 164 -5.64 3.00 14.09
C MET A 164 -6.06 3.51 15.47
N SER A 165 -5.48 4.63 15.92
CA SER A 165 -5.85 5.25 17.20
C SER A 165 -7.23 5.90 17.14
N LEU A 166 -7.57 6.59 16.05
CA LEU A 166 -8.91 7.12 15.80
C LEU A 166 -9.95 6.00 15.71
N PHE A 167 -9.60 4.88 15.10
CA PHE A 167 -10.44 3.70 15.01
C PHE A 167 -10.73 3.08 16.40
N LEU A 168 -9.70 2.86 17.22
CA LEU A 168 -9.88 2.33 18.57
C LEU A 168 -10.62 3.34 19.47
N LEU A 169 -10.36 4.64 19.32
CA LEU A 169 -11.09 5.68 20.05
C LEU A 169 -12.56 5.76 19.64
N LEU A 170 -12.86 5.58 18.36
CA LEU A 170 -14.21 5.47 17.83
C LEU A 170 -14.95 4.32 18.53
N ASN A 171 -14.39 3.11 18.51
CA ASN A 171 -15.02 1.93 19.14
C ASN A 171 -15.11 2.04 20.67
N ALA A 172 -14.12 2.64 21.33
CA ALA A 172 -14.16 2.86 22.79
C ALA A 172 -15.24 3.88 23.19
N SER A 173 -15.37 4.97 22.43
CA SER A 173 -16.39 5.99 22.68
C SER A 173 -17.79 5.45 22.41
N ASP A 174 -17.94 4.71 21.31
CA ASP A 174 -19.15 3.99 20.95
C ASP A 174 -19.59 3.01 22.05
N ARG A 175 -18.67 2.15 22.52
CA ARG A 175 -18.97 1.20 23.59
C ARG A 175 -19.33 1.91 24.90
N ALA A 176 -18.67 3.02 25.22
CA ALA A 176 -19.01 3.81 26.40
C ALA A 176 -20.43 4.41 26.31
N LEU A 177 -20.86 4.86 25.13
CA LEU A 177 -22.23 5.35 24.89
C LEU A 177 -23.28 4.24 25.01
N GLN A 178 -22.97 3.03 24.52
CA GLN A 178 -23.81 1.84 24.72
C GLN A 178 -23.98 1.53 26.22
N LEU A 179 -22.88 1.54 26.99
CA LEU A 179 -22.91 1.29 28.43
C LEU A 179 -23.66 2.38 29.21
N ASN A 180 -23.66 3.63 28.72
CA ASN A 180 -24.45 4.73 29.24
C ASN A 180 -25.94 4.69 28.79
N GLY A 181 -26.37 3.63 28.10
CA GLY A 181 -27.76 3.40 27.72
C GLY A 181 -28.31 4.37 26.66
N GLN A 182 -27.44 4.94 25.81
CA GLN A 182 -27.87 5.87 24.77
C GLN A 182 -28.60 5.13 23.64
N GLN A 183 -29.88 5.46 23.39
CA GLN A 183 -30.76 4.72 22.46
C GLN A 183 -30.27 4.65 21.01
N HIS A 184 -29.46 5.62 20.56
CA HIS A 184 -28.90 5.63 19.21
C HIS A 184 -27.79 4.57 19.02
N TYR A 185 -27.17 4.13 20.12
CA TYR A 185 -26.03 3.22 20.14
C TYR A 185 -26.51 1.86 20.61
N HIS A 186 -26.82 0.97 19.67
CA HIS A 186 -27.31 -0.38 19.96
C HIS A 186 -26.23 -1.25 20.62
N ASP A 187 -26.63 -2.20 21.46
CA ASP A 187 -25.67 -3.11 22.09
C ASP A 187 -25.07 -4.08 21.06
N THR A 188 -23.79 -3.88 20.77
CA THR A 188 -23.03 -4.71 19.82
C THR A 188 -22.14 -5.73 20.52
N GLY A 189 -22.41 -6.00 21.80
CA GLY A 189 -21.64 -6.92 22.63
C GLY A 189 -20.37 -6.31 23.19
N ASN A 190 -19.51 -7.16 23.76
CA ASN A 190 -18.28 -6.72 24.40
C ASN A 190 -17.11 -6.65 23.41
N PHE A 191 -16.46 -5.48 23.39
CA PHE A 191 -15.23 -5.26 22.65
C PHE A 191 -14.02 -5.65 23.50
N ILE A 192 -13.06 -6.37 22.93
CA ILE A 192 -11.89 -6.91 23.65
C ILE A 192 -10.95 -5.78 24.07
N ILE A 193 -10.62 -4.87 23.15
CA ILE A 193 -9.68 -3.79 23.41
C ILE A 193 -10.44 -2.56 23.88
N SER A 194 -11.42 -2.13 23.09
CA SER A 194 -12.18 -0.92 23.41
C SER A 194 -13.02 -1.07 24.68
N GLY A 195 -13.41 -2.30 25.04
CA GLY A 195 -14.10 -2.56 26.31
C GLY A 195 -13.24 -2.32 27.56
N TRP A 196 -11.91 -2.32 27.44
CA TRP A 196 -11.02 -1.94 28.54
C TRP A 196 -10.90 -0.42 28.68
N VAL A 197 -11.05 0.32 27.57
CA VAL A 197 -10.96 1.78 27.54
C VAL A 197 -12.30 2.43 27.88
N ALA A 198 -13.40 1.84 27.42
CA ALA A 198 -14.76 2.39 27.54
C ALA A 198 -15.17 2.80 28.98
N PRO A 199 -14.88 2.03 30.05
CA PRO A 199 -15.23 2.43 31.42
C PRO A 199 -14.60 3.75 31.86
N TYR A 200 -13.41 4.06 31.37
CA TYR A 200 -12.74 5.34 31.69
C TYR A 200 -13.38 6.53 30.98
N LEU A 201 -14.08 6.28 29.86
CA LEU A 201 -14.78 7.29 29.08
C LEU A 201 -16.22 7.55 29.56
N GLN A 202 -16.82 6.65 30.35
CA GLN A 202 -18.21 6.79 30.83
C GLN A 202 -18.45 8.03 31.69
N SER A 203 -17.40 8.53 32.35
CA SER A 203 -17.45 9.75 33.17
C SER A 203 -17.60 11.04 32.35
N ILE A 204 -17.33 10.97 31.04
CA ILE A 204 -17.50 12.09 30.12
C ILE A 204 -18.99 12.27 29.84
N ASN A 205 -19.46 13.51 29.81
CA ASN A 205 -20.84 13.82 29.43
C ASN A 205 -21.20 13.21 28.06
N ASN A 206 -22.39 12.61 27.93
CA ASN A 206 -22.83 11.90 26.72
C ASN A 206 -22.76 12.74 25.43
N ASN A 207 -23.04 14.05 25.50
CA ASN A 207 -22.95 14.91 24.31
C ASN A 207 -21.50 15.08 23.85
N SER A 208 -20.58 15.27 24.80
CA SER A 208 -19.14 15.36 24.51
C SER A 208 -18.60 14.03 23.99
N LEU A 209 -19.04 12.91 24.57
CA LEU A 209 -18.62 11.57 24.18
C LEU A 209 -19.12 11.21 22.76
N ALA A 210 -20.37 11.53 22.43
CA ALA A 210 -20.89 11.43 21.07
C ALA A 210 -20.12 12.35 20.09
N GLY A 211 -19.69 13.53 20.56
CA GLY A 211 -18.80 14.40 19.78
C GLY A 211 -17.44 13.76 19.49
N ILE A 212 -16.83 13.07 20.45
CA ILE A 212 -15.57 12.34 20.28
C ILE A 212 -15.73 11.17 19.32
N GLU A 213 -16.78 10.36 19.48
CA GLU A 213 -17.13 9.26 18.57
C GLU A 213 -17.25 9.79 17.13
N ARG A 214 -18.07 10.81 16.93
CA ARG A 214 -18.33 11.38 15.62
C ARG A 214 -17.13 12.06 14.99
N ALA A 215 -16.31 12.76 15.79
CA ALA A 215 -15.06 13.34 15.34
C ALA A 215 -14.05 12.26 14.92
N SER A 216 -13.95 11.18 15.71
CA SER A 216 -13.08 10.05 15.41
C SER A 216 -13.48 9.38 14.11
N TRP A 217 -14.78 9.15 13.90
CA TRP A 217 -15.33 8.63 12.65
C TRP A 217 -14.96 9.51 11.45
N TRP A 218 -15.21 10.83 11.55
CA TRP A 218 -14.96 11.75 10.43
C TRP A 218 -13.48 11.91 10.13
N LEU A 219 -12.64 12.07 11.15
CA LEU A 219 -11.19 12.17 10.98
C LEU A 219 -10.62 10.88 10.41
N HIS A 220 -11.13 9.72 10.83
CA HIS A 220 -10.68 8.43 10.32
C HIS A 220 -11.02 8.27 8.83
N ILE A 221 -12.28 8.41 8.43
CA ILE A 221 -12.66 8.24 7.02
C ILE A 221 -12.08 9.35 6.12
N ALA A 222 -11.99 10.58 6.63
CA ALA A 222 -11.32 11.66 5.92
C ALA A 222 -9.83 11.38 5.74
N GLY A 223 -9.18 10.87 6.77
CA GLY A 223 -7.79 10.45 6.73
C GLY A 223 -7.56 9.30 5.75
N ILE A 224 -8.45 8.29 5.69
CA ILE A 224 -8.39 7.21 4.69
C ILE A 224 -8.51 7.76 3.27
N LEU A 225 -9.50 8.62 3.00
CA LEU A 225 -9.71 9.19 1.66
C LEU A 225 -8.60 10.16 1.23
N ALA A 226 -8.01 10.88 2.18
CA ALA A 226 -6.81 11.68 1.96
C ALA A 226 -5.60 10.78 1.67
N PHE A 227 -5.41 9.71 2.45
CA PHE A 227 -4.32 8.75 2.25
C PHE A 227 -4.45 8.03 0.90
N LEU A 228 -5.67 7.68 0.47
CA LEU A 228 -5.95 7.14 -0.86
C LEU A 228 -5.38 8.05 -1.97
N ASN A 229 -5.61 9.36 -1.85
CA ASN A 229 -5.11 10.35 -2.81
C ASN A 229 -3.61 10.66 -2.65
N TYR A 230 -3.03 10.33 -1.50
CA TYR A 230 -1.60 10.39 -1.26
C TYR A 230 -0.85 9.19 -1.86
N LEU A 231 -1.50 8.01 -1.95
CA LEU A 231 -0.89 6.78 -2.47
C LEU A 231 -0.09 6.98 -3.77
N PRO A 232 -0.62 7.63 -4.83
CA PRO A 232 0.08 7.79 -6.11
C PRO A 232 1.41 8.55 -6.05
N TYR A 233 1.65 9.31 -4.97
CA TYR A 233 2.83 10.15 -4.78
C TYR A 233 3.79 9.61 -3.72
N SER A 234 3.45 8.47 -3.12
CA SER A 234 4.16 7.88 -1.99
C SER A 234 4.75 6.52 -2.37
N LYS A 235 5.72 6.06 -1.58
CA LYS A 235 6.21 4.68 -1.64
C LYS A 235 5.12 3.65 -1.35
N HIS A 236 4.01 4.05 -0.74
CA HIS A 236 2.89 3.16 -0.44
C HIS A 236 2.14 2.73 -1.71
N LEU A 237 2.32 3.41 -2.86
CA LEU A 237 1.79 2.97 -4.17
C LEU A 237 2.11 1.49 -4.49
N HIS A 238 3.21 0.97 -3.94
CA HIS A 238 3.60 -0.41 -4.10
C HIS A 238 2.49 -1.40 -3.73
N ILE A 239 1.60 -1.09 -2.78
CA ILE A 239 0.53 -2.02 -2.40
C ILE A 239 -0.44 -2.27 -3.57
N LEU A 240 -0.63 -1.30 -4.45
CA LEU A 240 -1.51 -1.40 -5.61
C LEU A 240 -0.78 -2.09 -6.77
N LEU A 241 0.46 -1.68 -7.03
CA LEU A 241 1.22 -2.16 -8.19
C LEU A 241 1.96 -3.48 -7.93
N ALA A 242 2.11 -3.93 -6.69
CA ALA A 242 2.71 -5.22 -6.37
C ALA A 242 1.95 -6.40 -7.00
N PHE A 243 0.62 -6.34 -7.11
CA PHE A 243 -0.19 -7.37 -7.74
C PHE A 243 0.10 -7.53 -9.24
N PRO A 244 -0.07 -6.48 -10.09
CA PRO A 244 0.29 -6.59 -11.50
C PRO A 244 1.80 -6.85 -11.68
N ASN A 245 2.66 -6.29 -10.83
CA ASN A 245 4.09 -6.55 -10.87
C ASN A 245 4.43 -8.04 -10.67
N ALA A 246 3.80 -8.68 -9.68
CA ALA A 246 3.98 -10.10 -9.38
C ALA A 246 3.45 -11.00 -10.51
N TYR A 247 2.31 -10.65 -11.11
CA TYR A 247 1.74 -11.38 -12.25
C TYR A 247 2.65 -11.33 -13.49
N TYR A 248 3.13 -10.13 -13.82
CA TYR A 248 4.00 -9.90 -14.97
C TYR A 248 5.49 -10.12 -14.66
N ALA A 249 5.83 -10.76 -13.54
CA ALA A 249 7.21 -11.13 -13.26
C ALA A 249 7.79 -11.99 -14.40
N ARG A 250 9.06 -11.75 -14.77
CA ARG A 250 9.75 -12.57 -15.78
C ARG A 250 9.89 -14.00 -15.27
N LEU A 251 9.55 -14.98 -16.11
CA LEU A 251 9.64 -16.42 -15.81
C LEU A 251 11.00 -17.01 -16.19
N GLU A 252 11.79 -16.24 -16.92
CA GLU A 252 13.15 -16.59 -17.33
C GLU A 252 14.12 -16.58 -16.13
N PRO A 253 15.20 -17.39 -16.19
CA PRO A 253 16.25 -17.36 -15.17
C PRO A 253 16.81 -15.95 -14.92
N PHE A 254 17.13 -15.65 -13.66
CA PHE A 254 17.79 -14.40 -13.31
C PHE A 254 19.14 -14.29 -14.05
N GLY A 255 19.42 -13.11 -14.59
CA GLY A 255 20.66 -12.85 -15.35
C GLY A 255 20.59 -13.26 -16.83
N LYS A 256 19.51 -13.91 -17.30
CA LYS A 256 19.32 -14.15 -18.74
C LYS A 256 19.15 -12.81 -19.46
N MET A 257 20.11 -12.50 -20.34
CA MET A 257 20.02 -11.35 -21.23
C MET A 257 19.44 -11.80 -22.58
N LYS A 258 18.49 -11.03 -23.12
CA LYS A 258 17.99 -11.27 -24.47
C LYS A 258 19.09 -10.86 -25.46
N ASN A 259 19.34 -11.71 -26.44
CA ASN A 259 20.19 -11.35 -27.56
C ASN A 259 19.55 -10.19 -28.35
N MET A 260 20.38 -9.31 -28.90
CA MET A 260 19.96 -8.20 -29.77
C MET A 260 20.52 -8.49 -31.16
N PRO A 261 19.75 -9.16 -32.05
CA PRO A 261 20.22 -9.55 -33.37
C PRO A 261 20.75 -8.37 -34.18
N GLU A 262 20.16 -7.20 -34.01
CA GLU A 262 20.58 -5.97 -34.69
C GLU A 262 22.03 -5.61 -34.31
N ILE A 263 22.36 -5.64 -33.02
CA ILE A 263 23.72 -5.35 -32.53
C ILE A 263 24.68 -6.49 -32.85
N GLN A 264 24.23 -7.74 -32.75
CA GLN A 264 25.02 -8.89 -33.15
C GLN A 264 25.43 -8.80 -34.62
N ASN A 265 24.50 -8.39 -35.49
CA ASN A 265 24.76 -8.23 -36.92
C ASN A 265 25.73 -7.09 -37.19
N GLU A 266 25.62 -5.95 -36.51
CA GLU A 266 26.62 -4.87 -36.63
C GLU A 266 28.03 -5.35 -36.27
N VAL A 267 28.17 -6.12 -35.18
CA VAL A 267 29.45 -6.72 -34.79
C VAL A 267 29.92 -7.73 -35.85
N LEU A 268 29.02 -8.56 -36.37
CA LEU A 268 29.31 -9.52 -37.44
C LEU A 268 29.83 -8.81 -38.70
N TYR A 269 29.16 -7.75 -39.15
CA TYR A 269 29.55 -6.99 -40.34
C TYR A 269 30.86 -6.24 -40.16
N ALA A 270 31.15 -5.76 -38.94
CA ALA A 270 32.46 -5.19 -38.63
C ALA A 270 33.60 -6.23 -38.71
N MET A 271 33.30 -7.51 -38.41
CA MET A 271 34.26 -8.62 -38.50
C MET A 271 34.33 -9.25 -39.89
N GLN A 272 33.22 -9.24 -40.65
CA GLN A 272 33.04 -9.85 -41.98
C GLN A 272 32.29 -8.87 -42.91
N PRO A 273 32.98 -7.84 -43.44
CA PRO A 273 32.34 -6.77 -44.21
C PRO A 273 31.61 -7.24 -45.47
N GLU A 274 32.01 -8.38 -46.05
CA GLU A 274 31.37 -9.00 -47.21
C GLU A 274 29.94 -9.49 -46.94
N LEU A 275 29.56 -9.68 -45.67
CA LEU A 275 28.21 -10.05 -45.26
C LEU A 275 27.30 -8.84 -45.00
N ALA A 276 27.84 -7.62 -45.06
CA ALA A 276 27.09 -6.41 -44.79
C ALA A 276 26.03 -6.17 -45.89
N PRO A 277 24.76 -5.91 -45.52
CA PRO A 277 23.72 -5.63 -46.49
C PRO A 277 24.01 -4.33 -47.25
N THR A 278 23.78 -4.32 -48.55
CA THR A 278 24.01 -3.17 -49.44
C THR A 278 23.10 -1.97 -49.13
N TYR A 279 21.98 -2.20 -48.44
CA TYR A 279 21.07 -1.19 -47.93
C TYR A 279 20.79 -1.47 -46.45
N ALA A 280 21.65 -0.96 -45.56
CA ALA A 280 21.45 -1.09 -44.12
C ALA A 280 20.49 -0.01 -43.60
N THR A 281 19.37 -0.41 -43.00
CA THR A 281 18.63 0.48 -42.09
C THR A 281 19.51 0.80 -40.90
N PRO A 282 19.58 2.07 -40.44
CA PRO A 282 20.33 2.44 -39.24
C PRO A 282 19.93 1.53 -38.07
N PRO A 283 20.90 1.00 -37.31
CA PRO A 283 20.60 0.10 -36.21
C PRO A 283 19.70 0.79 -35.19
N ALA A 284 18.81 0.02 -34.56
CA ALA A 284 18.04 0.50 -33.44
C ALA A 284 19.00 0.99 -32.35
N LYS A 285 18.64 2.11 -31.72
CA LYS A 285 19.44 2.72 -30.65
C LYS A 285 19.79 1.70 -29.57
N PHE A 286 21.08 1.57 -29.28
CA PHE A 286 21.57 0.72 -28.21
C PHE A 286 21.45 1.40 -26.85
N GLY A 287 20.94 0.65 -25.86
CA GLY A 287 20.74 1.14 -24.50
C GLY A 287 19.49 2.02 -24.33
N ALA A 288 19.35 2.58 -23.12
CA ALA A 288 18.26 3.48 -22.76
C ALA A 288 18.81 4.85 -22.39
N LYS A 289 18.30 5.91 -23.02
CA LYS A 289 18.61 7.32 -22.67
C LYS A 289 17.45 7.94 -21.90
N ASP A 290 16.22 7.54 -22.23
CA ASP A 290 15.00 8.10 -21.66
C ASP A 290 14.02 6.98 -21.27
N VAL A 291 12.98 7.31 -20.51
CA VAL A 291 11.96 6.36 -20.04
C VAL A 291 11.23 5.67 -21.19
N MET A 292 11.11 6.32 -22.35
CA MET A 292 10.52 5.77 -23.57
C MET A 292 11.38 4.66 -24.20
N ASP A 293 12.67 4.61 -23.85
CA ASP A 293 13.56 3.55 -24.34
C ASP A 293 13.40 2.25 -23.54
N LEU A 294 12.79 2.31 -22.35
CA LEU A 294 12.51 1.19 -21.47
C LEU A 294 11.22 0.47 -21.87
N SER A 295 11.07 -0.80 -21.48
CA SER A 295 9.81 -1.51 -21.69
C SER A 295 8.74 -1.03 -20.71
N TRP A 296 7.46 -1.20 -21.05
CA TRP A 296 6.36 -0.93 -20.12
C TRP A 296 6.52 -1.69 -18.79
N LYS A 297 7.13 -2.89 -18.83
CA LYS A 297 7.40 -3.69 -17.62
C LYS A 297 8.45 -3.03 -16.72
N SER A 298 9.51 -2.48 -17.30
CA SER A 298 10.51 -1.70 -16.56
C SER A 298 9.91 -0.45 -15.94
N LEU A 299 8.99 0.24 -16.63
CA LEU A 299 8.27 1.37 -16.07
C LEU A 299 7.33 0.95 -14.92
N LEU A 300 6.62 -0.19 -15.06
CA LEU A 300 5.84 -0.77 -13.97
C LEU A 300 6.73 -1.13 -12.76
N ASP A 301 7.93 -1.68 -12.99
CA ASP A 301 8.89 -1.96 -11.91
C ASP A 301 9.32 -0.69 -11.18
N ALA A 302 9.58 0.40 -11.91
CA ALA A 302 9.95 1.69 -11.32
C ALA A 302 8.84 2.24 -10.41
N TYR A 303 7.58 2.24 -10.86
CA TYR A 303 6.44 2.62 -10.03
C TYR A 303 6.15 1.66 -8.87
N SER A 304 6.60 0.41 -8.96
CA SER A 304 6.45 -0.58 -7.86
C SER A 304 7.60 -0.52 -6.85
N CYS A 305 8.61 0.31 -7.09
CA CYS A 305 9.76 0.43 -6.21
C CYS A 305 9.33 0.99 -4.85
N THR A 306 9.81 0.33 -3.78
CA THR A 306 9.53 0.74 -2.38
C THR A 306 10.66 1.56 -1.78
N GLU A 307 11.69 1.88 -2.56
CA GLU A 307 12.89 2.60 -2.09
C GLU A 307 13.49 1.92 -0.84
N CYS A 308 13.50 0.58 -0.86
CA CYS A 308 13.87 -0.22 0.32
C CYS A 308 15.39 -0.38 0.53
N GLY A 309 16.21 0.16 -0.38
CA GLY A 309 17.68 0.08 -0.36
C GLY A 309 18.27 -1.32 -0.57
N ARG A 310 17.45 -2.30 -0.99
CA ARG A 310 17.94 -3.68 -1.26
C ARG A 310 18.85 -3.73 -2.49
N CYS A 311 18.60 -2.91 -3.50
CA CYS A 311 19.45 -2.77 -4.68
C CYS A 311 20.85 -2.26 -4.29
N SER A 312 20.94 -1.14 -3.55
CA SER A 312 22.21 -0.59 -3.05
C SER A 312 22.96 -1.57 -2.14
N ALA A 313 22.24 -2.33 -1.29
CA ALA A 313 22.85 -3.33 -0.41
C ALA A 313 23.44 -4.54 -1.18
N ALA A 314 22.84 -4.93 -2.29
CA ALA A 314 23.30 -6.04 -3.11
C ALA A 314 24.31 -5.64 -4.20
N CYS A 315 24.51 -4.33 -4.41
CA CYS A 315 25.36 -3.80 -5.47
C CYS A 315 26.86 -3.99 -5.17
N PRO A 316 27.60 -4.74 -6.00
CA PRO A 316 29.04 -4.91 -5.80
C PRO A 316 29.80 -3.59 -5.86
N ALA A 317 29.42 -2.67 -6.76
CA ALA A 317 30.05 -1.37 -6.88
C ALA A 317 29.91 -0.52 -5.61
N ASN A 318 28.69 -0.45 -5.06
CA ASN A 318 28.43 0.26 -3.80
C ASN A 318 29.17 -0.40 -2.61
N GLN A 319 29.23 -1.73 -2.56
CA GLN A 319 29.98 -2.45 -1.52
C GLN A 319 31.49 -2.13 -1.54
N THR A 320 32.05 -1.81 -2.72
CA THR A 320 33.44 -1.35 -2.86
C THR A 320 33.63 0.15 -2.60
N GLY A 321 32.60 0.87 -2.12
CA GLY A 321 32.67 2.30 -1.81
C GLY A 321 32.47 3.23 -3.01
N LYS A 322 32.08 2.71 -4.18
CA LYS A 322 31.75 3.54 -5.35
C LYS A 322 30.37 4.15 -5.18
N LEU A 323 30.20 5.37 -5.66
CA LEU A 323 28.96 6.15 -5.57
C LEU A 323 27.84 5.69 -6.53
N LEU A 324 27.79 4.40 -6.86
CA LEU A 324 26.74 3.87 -7.75
C LEU A 324 25.50 3.51 -6.93
N SER A 325 24.39 4.19 -7.22
CA SER A 325 23.05 3.86 -6.72
C SER A 325 22.24 3.18 -7.83
N PRO A 326 22.06 1.84 -7.78
CA PRO A 326 21.39 1.08 -8.82
C PRO A 326 19.86 1.01 -8.68
#